data_AF-A0A1F5P4P5-F1
#
_entry.id   AF-A0A1F5P4P5-F1
#
_cell.length_a   1.000
_cell.length_b   1.000
_cell.length_c   1.000
_cell.angle_alpha   90.00
_cell.angle_beta   90.00
_cell.angle_gamma   90.00
#
_symmetry.space_group_name_H-M   'P 1'
#
loop_
_entity.id
_entity.type
_entity.pdbx_description
1 polymer ?
#
loop_
_entity_poly.entity_id
_entity_poly.type
_entity_poly.pdbx_seq_one_letter_code
_entity_poly.pdbx_strand_id
1 'polypeptide(L)'
;MPSTGQSNEELQRFVGGEAEIQNSVEGYFYRGLIAEIRIDEERRLLTIRFAWLAKNRGGPFGSKTPPSPDWDLDERLDYAADIDLYSVSDPGAGRLVFDAWVTNETVTIFPSDGSAVNPAKINGLTAEQSEMQRRRHEAWDARR
;
A
#
# COMPACT_ATOMS: atom_id res chain seq x y z
N MET A 1 -4.71 12.97 -22.89
CA MET A 1 -4.41 12.52 -21.52
C MET A 1 -3.29 11.49 -21.63
N PRO A 2 -2.13 11.66 -20.99
CA PRO A 2 -1.13 10.60 -20.97
C PRO A 2 -1.74 9.38 -20.28
N SER A 3 -1.69 8.21 -20.93
CA SER A 3 -1.94 6.94 -20.25
C SER A 3 -0.94 6.84 -19.10
N THR A 4 -1.36 6.37 -17.93
CA THR A 4 -0.47 6.11 -16.79
C THR A 4 0.70 5.17 -17.12
N GLY A 5 0.68 4.54 -18.31
CA GLY A 5 1.76 3.71 -18.85
C GLY A 5 1.93 2.40 -18.08
N GLN A 6 1.05 2.13 -17.11
CA GLN A 6 1.01 0.91 -16.33
C GLN A 6 -0.05 -0.01 -16.91
N SER A 7 0.39 -1.15 -17.42
CA SER A 7 -0.47 -2.26 -17.83
C SER A 7 -0.79 -3.17 -16.64
N ASN A 8 -1.89 -3.92 -16.75
CA ASN A 8 -2.24 -4.94 -15.76
C ASN A 8 -1.15 -6.01 -15.58
N GLU A 9 -0.37 -6.29 -16.63
CA GLU A 9 0.77 -7.20 -16.60
C GLU A 9 1.91 -6.66 -15.74
N GLU A 10 2.26 -5.38 -15.90
CA GLU A 10 3.30 -4.73 -15.08
C GLU A 10 2.91 -4.65 -13.61
N LEU A 11 1.62 -4.48 -13.31
CA LEU A 11 1.13 -4.44 -11.94
C LEU A 11 1.28 -5.77 -11.20
N GLN A 12 1.33 -6.91 -11.90
CA GLN A 12 1.45 -8.23 -11.26
C GLN A 12 2.73 -8.39 -10.44
N ARG A 13 3.80 -7.65 -10.75
CA ARG A 13 5.06 -7.68 -9.97
C ARG A 13 4.89 -7.19 -8.52
N PHE A 14 3.80 -6.49 -8.24
CA PHE A 14 3.45 -5.98 -6.91
C PHE A 14 2.56 -6.93 -6.11
N VAL A 15 2.06 -8.01 -6.71
CA VAL A 15 1.35 -9.04 -5.94
C VAL A 15 2.31 -9.69 -4.95
N GLY A 16 1.85 -9.83 -3.70
CA GLY A 16 2.72 -10.19 -2.59
C GLY A 16 3.66 -9.05 -2.18
N GLY A 17 3.48 -7.82 -2.67
CA GLY A 17 4.09 -6.59 -2.17
C GLY A 17 3.27 -5.95 -1.06
N GLU A 18 3.63 -4.72 -0.69
CA GLU A 18 2.82 -3.92 0.21
C GLU A 18 2.32 -2.67 -0.50
N ALA A 19 1.12 -2.21 -0.15
CA ALA A 19 0.70 -0.85 -0.48
C ALA A 19 0.54 -0.04 0.80
N GLU A 20 0.92 1.23 0.71
CA GLU A 20 0.74 2.25 1.73
C GLU A 20 -0.16 3.34 1.16
N ILE A 21 -1.25 3.64 1.87
CA ILE A 21 -2.26 4.59 1.44
C ILE A 21 -2.34 5.67 2.50
N GLN A 22 -2.08 6.91 2.11
CA GLN A 22 -2.05 8.06 3.01
C GLN A 22 -3.00 9.12 2.51
N ASN A 23 -3.77 9.73 3.42
CA ASN A 23 -4.49 10.95 3.12
C ASN A 23 -4.27 11.95 4.26
N SER A 24 -3.62 13.07 3.94
CA SER A 24 -3.25 14.06 4.95
C SER A 24 -4.43 14.91 5.42
N VAL A 25 -5.47 15.06 4.59
CA VAL A 25 -6.67 15.84 4.92
C VAL A 25 -7.64 15.00 5.74
N GLU A 26 -7.94 13.78 5.31
CA GLU A 26 -8.83 12.86 6.02
C GLU A 26 -8.15 12.17 7.20
N GLY A 27 -6.83 12.22 7.25
CA GLY A 27 -6.06 11.83 8.41
C GLY A 27 -5.94 10.33 8.62
N TYR A 28 -5.86 9.57 7.53
CA TYR A 28 -5.64 8.14 7.60
C TYR A 28 -4.31 7.74 6.98
N PHE A 29 -3.80 6.62 7.49
CA PHE A 29 -2.58 6.00 7.04
C PHE A 29 -2.79 4.49 7.13
N TYR A 30 -2.91 3.83 5.98
CA TYR A 30 -3.09 2.40 5.88
C TYR A 30 -1.86 1.75 5.28
N ARG A 31 -1.65 0.49 5.65
CA ARG A 31 -0.66 -0.36 5.04
C ARG A 31 -1.16 -1.78 4.98
N GLY A 32 -0.92 -2.46 3.87
CA GLY A 32 -1.44 -3.81 3.66
C GLY A 32 -0.62 -4.62 2.67
N LEU A 33 -0.72 -5.94 2.78
CA LEU A 33 -0.13 -6.89 1.84
C LEU A 33 -1.06 -7.09 0.65
N ILE A 34 -0.53 -6.91 -0.56
CA ILE A 34 -1.30 -6.98 -1.80
C ILE A 34 -1.54 -8.45 -2.16
N ALA A 35 -2.81 -8.84 -2.25
CA ALA A 35 -3.24 -10.13 -2.79
C ALA A 35 -3.56 -10.04 -4.29
N GLU A 36 -4.20 -8.95 -4.71
CA GLU A 36 -4.54 -8.67 -6.10
C GLU A 36 -4.37 -7.17 -6.37
N ILE A 37 -3.93 -6.82 -7.57
CA ILE A 37 -3.86 -5.44 -8.04
C ILE A 37 -4.16 -5.41 -9.54
N ARG A 38 -5.00 -4.47 -9.95
CA ARG A 38 -5.35 -4.25 -11.36
C ARG A 38 -5.94 -2.86 -11.59
N ILE A 39 -5.80 -2.39 -12.82
CA ILE A 39 -6.55 -1.27 -13.38
C ILE A 39 -7.76 -1.83 -14.12
N ASP A 40 -8.94 -1.39 -13.70
CA ASP A 40 -10.18 -1.50 -14.46
C ASP A 40 -10.16 -0.41 -15.55
N GLU A 41 -9.88 -0.79 -16.80
CA GLU A 41 -9.73 0.15 -17.91
C GLU A 41 -11.05 0.86 -18.27
N GLU A 42 -12.19 0.17 -18.10
CA GLU A 42 -13.51 0.72 -18.41
C GLU A 42 -13.91 1.79 -17.39
N ARG A 43 -13.68 1.50 -16.11
CA ARG A 43 -14.01 2.42 -15.00
C ARG A 43 -12.89 3.38 -14.65
N ARG A 44 -11.70 3.18 -15.22
CA ARG A 44 -10.46 3.91 -14.92
C ARG A 44 -10.14 3.87 -13.41
N LEU A 45 -10.30 2.70 -12.79
CA LEU A 45 -10.03 2.52 -11.35
C LEU A 45 -8.79 1.65 -11.13
N LEU A 46 -7.85 2.12 -10.30
CA LEU A 46 -6.86 1.27 -9.64
C LEU A 46 -7.58 0.54 -8.52
N THR A 47 -7.54 -0.78 -8.55
CA THR A 47 -8.13 -1.63 -7.52
C THR A 47 -7.04 -2.48 -6.87
N ILE A 48 -7.05 -2.54 -5.54
CA ILE A 48 -6.13 -3.35 -4.75
C ILE A 48 -6.96 -4.16 -3.77
N ARG A 49 -6.80 -5.48 -3.80
CA ARG A 49 -7.31 -6.37 -2.77
C ARG A 49 -6.17 -6.79 -1.87
N PHE A 50 -6.38 -6.69 -0.56
CA PHE A 50 -5.40 -6.99 0.46
C PHE A 50 -5.58 -8.39 1.05
N ALA A 51 -4.47 -9.06 1.33
CA ALA A 51 -4.45 -10.26 2.17
C ALA A 51 -4.60 -9.91 3.66
N TRP A 52 -4.10 -8.73 4.04
CA TRP A 52 -4.36 -8.06 5.31
C TRP A 52 -4.18 -6.56 5.09
N LEU A 53 -4.96 -5.75 5.79
CA LEU A 53 -4.84 -4.30 5.82
C LEU A 53 -4.81 -3.85 7.27
N ALA A 54 -3.98 -2.84 7.59
CA ALA A 54 -3.93 -2.25 8.91
C ALA A 54 -3.92 -0.72 8.83
N LYS A 55 -4.61 -0.09 9.77
CA LYS A 55 -4.66 1.36 9.96
C LYS A 55 -3.70 1.78 11.05
N ASN A 56 -2.94 2.86 10.83
CA ASN A 56 -2.11 3.43 11.86
C ASN A 56 -2.95 4.12 12.95
N ARG A 57 -2.59 3.93 14.22
CA ARG A 57 -3.36 4.48 15.35
C ARG A 57 -3.27 5.99 15.53
N GLY A 58 -2.21 6.65 15.05
CA GLY A 58 -1.86 7.99 15.52
C GLY A 58 -2.64 9.17 14.92
N GLY A 59 -3.75 8.94 14.21
CA GLY A 59 -4.65 10.01 13.75
C GLY A 59 -4.10 10.89 12.60
N PRO A 60 -4.73 12.07 12.34
CA PRO A 60 -4.43 12.90 11.18
C PRO A 60 -3.01 13.42 11.15
N PHE A 61 -2.51 13.56 9.92
CA PHE A 61 -1.11 13.47 9.65
C PHE A 61 -0.58 14.71 8.90
N GLY A 62 0.44 15.36 9.47
CA GLY A 62 1.09 16.54 8.87
C GLY A 62 2.47 16.26 8.25
N SER A 63 2.93 15.00 8.20
CA SER A 63 4.23 14.66 7.62
C SER A 63 4.14 13.43 6.71
N LYS A 64 5.23 12.70 6.43
CA LYS A 64 5.25 11.45 5.62
C LYS A 64 5.54 10.18 6.45
N THR A 65 5.72 10.30 7.77
CA THR A 65 6.15 9.23 8.68
C THR A 65 5.08 8.81 9.70
N PRO A 66 4.46 7.62 9.63
CA PRO A 66 3.29 7.26 10.42
C PRO A 66 3.36 7.73 11.90
N PRO A 67 2.29 8.34 12.43
CA PRO A 67 2.31 9.06 13.71
C PRO A 67 2.47 8.12 14.92
N SER A 68 2.11 6.85 14.76
CA SER A 68 2.31 5.80 15.75
C SER A 68 3.18 4.68 15.16
N PRO A 69 4.01 3.99 15.97
CA PRO A 69 4.63 2.75 15.54
C PRO A 69 3.61 1.59 15.42
N ASP A 70 2.42 1.73 16.02
CA ASP A 70 1.43 0.65 16.14
C ASP A 70 0.25 0.80 15.19
N TRP A 71 -0.21 -0.34 14.69
CA TRP A 71 -1.23 -0.49 13.66
C TRP A 71 -2.34 -1.43 14.13
N ASP A 72 -3.57 -1.20 13.70
CA ASP A 72 -4.71 -2.07 13.96
C ASP A 72 -5.24 -2.65 12.66
N LEU A 73 -5.51 -3.95 12.63
CA LEU A 73 -6.12 -4.60 11.48
C LEU A 73 -7.44 -3.91 11.11
N ASP A 74 -7.64 -3.73 9.81
CA ASP A 74 -8.88 -3.22 9.23
C ASP A 74 -9.53 -4.32 8.39
N GLU A 75 -10.83 -4.47 8.51
CA GLU A 75 -11.60 -5.50 7.81
C GLU A 75 -11.89 -5.12 6.34
N ARG A 76 -11.68 -3.85 5.96
CA ARG A 76 -11.91 -3.36 4.59
C ARG A 76 -10.73 -3.71 3.70
N LEU A 77 -10.75 -4.92 3.17
CA LEU A 77 -9.65 -5.46 2.36
C LEU A 77 -9.62 -4.98 0.91
N ASP A 78 -10.59 -4.19 0.47
CA ASP A 78 -10.67 -3.69 -0.90
C ASP A 78 -10.45 -2.18 -0.92
N TYR A 79 -9.54 -1.75 -1.79
CA TYR A 79 -9.30 -0.35 -2.10
C TYR A 79 -9.53 -0.10 -3.59
N ALA A 80 -10.14 1.04 -3.91
CA ALA A 80 -10.36 1.48 -5.27
C ALA A 80 -10.14 2.99 -5.37
N ALA A 81 -9.47 3.42 -6.43
CA ALA A 81 -9.17 4.83 -6.67
C ALA A 81 -9.24 5.17 -8.16
N ASP A 82 -9.82 6.33 -8.46
CA ASP A 82 -9.91 6.84 -9.82
C ASP A 82 -8.54 7.32 -10.30
N ILE A 83 -7.94 6.61 -11.26
CA ILE A 83 -6.59 6.89 -11.73
C ILE A 83 -6.47 8.24 -12.46
N ASP A 84 -7.59 8.82 -12.90
CA ASP A 84 -7.58 10.15 -13.54
C ASP A 84 -7.22 11.27 -12.57
N LEU A 85 -7.40 11.02 -11.27
CA LEU A 85 -7.03 11.97 -10.22
C LEU A 85 -5.55 11.89 -9.85
N TYR A 86 -4.83 10.89 -10.36
CA TYR A 86 -3.48 10.55 -9.93
C TYR A 86 -2.41 10.89 -10.96
N SER A 87 -1.32 11.46 -10.45
CA SER A 87 -0.03 11.44 -11.13
C SER A 87 0.76 10.20 -10.70
N VAL A 88 1.37 9.50 -11.65
CA VAL A 88 2.15 8.29 -11.38
C VAL A 88 3.63 8.57 -11.54
N SER A 89 4.44 8.08 -10.60
CA SER A 89 5.91 8.18 -10.65
C SER A 89 6.58 6.90 -10.12
N ASP A 90 7.81 6.65 -10.57
CA ASP A 90 8.70 5.61 -10.01
C ASP A 90 9.91 6.33 -9.37
N PRO A 91 9.93 6.49 -8.04
CA PRO A 91 11.03 7.13 -7.33
C PRO A 91 12.26 6.21 -7.19
N GLY A 92 12.31 5.07 -7.89
CA GLY A 92 13.34 4.06 -7.80
C GLY A 92 13.05 2.96 -6.78
N ALA A 93 13.90 1.93 -6.78
CA ALA A 93 13.73 0.67 -6.05
C ALA A 93 12.48 -0.13 -6.46
N GLY A 94 12.03 0.04 -7.71
CA GLY A 94 10.91 -0.68 -8.29
C GLY A 94 9.55 -0.34 -7.69
N ARG A 95 9.42 0.84 -7.07
CA ARG A 95 8.18 1.30 -6.42
C ARG A 95 7.33 2.08 -7.41
N LEU A 96 6.02 2.09 -7.19
CA LEU A 96 5.12 3.05 -7.84
C LEU A 96 4.52 3.97 -6.80
N VAL A 97 4.43 5.25 -7.13
CA VAL A 97 3.74 6.25 -6.33
C VAL A 97 2.66 6.89 -7.18
N PHE A 98 1.43 6.81 -6.70
CA PHE A 98 0.28 7.51 -7.22
C PHE A 98 0.00 8.67 -6.26
N ASP A 99 0.12 9.90 -6.74
CA ASP A 99 -0.22 11.12 -5.98
C ASP A 99 -1.46 11.81 -6.57
N ALA A 100 -2.53 11.91 -5.77
CA ALA A 100 -3.74 12.66 -6.09
C ALA A 100 -3.79 13.96 -5.30
N TRP A 101 -3.27 15.02 -5.92
CA TRP A 101 -3.21 16.37 -5.32
C TRP A 101 -4.58 16.94 -4.95
N VAL A 102 -5.62 16.55 -5.70
CA VAL A 102 -7.00 17.03 -5.47
C VAL A 102 -7.56 16.47 -4.16
N THR A 103 -7.31 15.20 -3.85
CA THR A 103 -7.80 14.52 -2.65
C THR A 103 -6.79 14.50 -1.51
N ASN A 104 -5.56 14.96 -1.77
CA ASN A 104 -4.41 14.82 -0.86
C ASN A 104 -4.13 13.36 -0.49
N GLU A 105 -4.43 12.44 -1.40
CA GLU A 105 -4.17 11.01 -1.23
C GLU A 105 -2.89 10.61 -1.98
N THR A 106 -2.05 9.83 -1.31
CA THR A 106 -0.86 9.22 -1.89
C THR A 106 -0.94 7.70 -1.69
N VAL A 107 -0.79 6.95 -2.78
CA VAL A 107 -0.68 5.48 -2.76
C VAL A 107 0.72 5.10 -3.19
N THR A 108 1.49 4.50 -2.28
CA THR A 108 2.81 3.93 -2.60
C THR A 108 2.70 2.42 -2.66
N ILE A 109 3.14 1.83 -3.76
CA ILE A 109 3.13 0.40 -4.02
C ILE A 109 4.58 -0.10 -4.02
N PHE A 110 4.86 -1.03 -3.13
CA PHE A 110 6.16 -1.66 -2.96
C PHE A 110 6.16 -3.04 -3.61
N PRO A 111 7.24 -3.45 -4.32
CA PRO A 111 7.35 -4.82 -4.81
C PRO A 111 7.42 -5.82 -3.66
N SER A 112 7.27 -7.11 -3.97
CA SER A 112 7.23 -8.20 -2.97
C SER A 112 8.40 -8.25 -2.00
N ASP A 113 9.55 -7.70 -2.40
CA ASP A 113 10.76 -7.60 -1.61
C ASP A 113 11.19 -6.16 -1.30
N GLY A 114 10.38 -5.16 -1.67
CA GLY A 114 10.69 -3.75 -1.47
C GLY A 114 10.31 -3.22 -0.08
N SER A 115 9.41 -3.91 0.62
CA SER A 115 8.99 -3.52 1.96
C SER A 115 8.29 -4.64 2.71
N ALA A 116 8.49 -4.64 4.03
CA ALA A 116 7.76 -5.51 4.95
C ALA A 116 7.61 -4.83 6.31
N VAL A 117 6.38 -4.49 6.69
CA VAL A 117 6.07 -4.00 8.04
C VAL A 117 6.40 -5.07 9.08
N ASN A 118 7.01 -4.66 10.20
CA ASN A 118 7.24 -5.57 11.31
C ASN A 118 5.89 -6.07 11.87
N PRO A 119 5.61 -7.38 11.84
CA PRO A 119 4.32 -7.91 12.30
C PRO A 119 4.06 -7.66 13.79
N ALA A 120 5.10 -7.52 14.62
CA ALA A 120 4.94 -7.19 16.04
C ALA A 120 4.33 -5.79 16.28
N LYS A 121 4.21 -4.99 15.22
CA LYS A 121 3.58 -3.67 15.23
C LYS A 121 2.13 -3.68 14.71
N ILE A 122 1.64 -4.81 14.22
CA ILE A 122 0.29 -4.95 13.68
C ILE A 122 -0.57 -5.76 14.64
N ASN A 123 -1.52 -5.09 15.28
CA ASN A 123 -2.46 -5.72 16.19
C ASN A 123 -3.59 -6.38 15.41
N GLY A 124 -3.95 -7.60 15.80
CA GLY A 124 -5.09 -8.33 15.23
C GLY A 124 -4.75 -9.30 14.08
N LEU A 125 -3.48 -9.42 13.68
CA LEU A 125 -3.08 -10.48 12.75
C LEU A 125 -3.35 -11.87 13.33
N THR A 126 -3.78 -12.80 12.48
CA THR A 126 -3.81 -14.22 12.85
C THR A 126 -2.38 -14.76 13.03
N ALA A 127 -2.26 -15.92 13.67
CA ALA A 127 -0.95 -16.58 13.82
C ALA A 127 -0.28 -16.87 12.47
N GLU A 128 -1.08 -17.30 11.47
CA GLU A 128 -0.61 -17.55 10.11
C GLU A 128 -0.12 -16.26 9.42
N GLN A 129 -0.92 -15.19 9.49
CA GLN A 129 -0.54 -13.90 8.91
C GLN A 129 0.71 -13.33 9.58
N SER A 130 0.81 -13.44 10.91
CA SER A 130 1.96 -12.98 11.69
C SER A 130 3.24 -13.73 11.29
N GLU A 131 3.17 -15.06 11.14
CA GLU A 131 4.31 -15.89 10.73
C GLU A 131 4.77 -15.56 9.31
N MET A 132 3.82 -15.48 8.37
CA MET A 132 4.10 -15.10 6.99
C MET A 132 4.78 -13.73 6.92
N GLN A 133 4.21 -12.74 7.61
CA GLN A 133 4.74 -11.37 7.61
C GLN A 133 6.09 -11.29 8.31
N ARG A 134 6.34 -12.09 9.35
CA ARG A 134 7.65 -12.18 10.02
C ARG A 134 8.73 -12.64 9.04
N ARG A 135 8.50 -13.74 8.32
CA ARG A 135 9.46 -14.25 7.32
C ARG A 135 9.79 -13.22 6.25
N ARG A 136 8.77 -12.47 5.80
CA ARG A 136 8.95 -11.37 4.84
C ARG A 136 9.80 -10.25 5.43
N HIS A 137 9.50 -9.84 6.67
CA HIS A 137 10.25 -8.81 7.37
C HIS A 137 11.71 -9.19 7.57
N GLU A 138 11.99 -10.41 8.02
CA GLU A 138 13.35 -10.94 8.18
C GLU A 138 14.10 -11.01 6.83
N ALA A 139 13.44 -11.48 5.77
CA ALA A 139 14.03 -11.56 4.44
C ALA A 139 14.32 -10.17 3.83
N TRP A 140 13.49 -9.17 4.11
CA TRP A 140 13.70 -7.79 3.70
C TRP A 140 14.85 -7.14 4.49
N ASP A 141 14.86 -7.30 5.82
CA ASP A 141 15.89 -6.73 6.70
C ASP A 141 17.29 -7.28 6.36
N ALA A 142 17.40 -8.57 6.03
CA ALA A 142 18.65 -9.20 5.62
C ALA A 142 19.26 -8.67 4.30
N ARG A 143 18.50 -7.93 3.49
CA ARG A 143 18.97 -7.36 2.22
C ARG A 143 19.41 -5.89 2.33
N ARG A 144 19.21 -5.27 3.48
CA ARG A 144 19.45 -3.85 3.73
C ARG A 144 20.81 -3.59 4.35
#